data_AF-A0A1G8LDD7-F1
#
_entry.id   AF-A0A1G8LDD7-F1
#
_cell.length_a   1.000
_cell.length_b   1.000
_cell.length_c   1.000
_cell.angle_alpha   90.00
_cell.angle_beta   90.00
_cell.angle_gamma   90.00
#
_symmetry.space_group_name_H-M   'P 1'
#
loop_
_entity.id
_entity.type
_entity.pdbx_description
1 polymer ?
#
loop_
_entity_poly.entity_id
_entity_poly.type
_entity_poly.pdbx_seq_one_letter_code
_entity_poly.pdbx_strand_id
1 'polypeptide(L)'
;MSSGCPLAGLPARAVSGAAPEAPLRFSFLSLVTRPDQYAAMVSSFVARGFTPDVAEFLYVDNRDGNQFDAYSGLNRLLQEARGSYLICLHQDVLALQDDRHVLEARLAELDAAAPRWAIAANAGRRDGRYIIRISDRWRLNQARGPFPAEVDVVDENFILLRRDRLVAPSCDLTGFHLYGLDLVQQAQARGLTAHVIDFHVEHQGEAVVDQRYFDCLDDYEAKAARQMRTRKVPTLAEDVWLDGTRLRLSHHLLRLRRRINYLRRQARYARRPRANATLSAKES
;
A
#
# COMPACT_ATOMS: atom_id res chain seq x y z
N MET A 1 36.87 -4.58 -33.80
CA MET A 1 36.64 -5.65 -32.82
C MET A 1 35.41 -5.27 -32.03
N SER A 2 34.31 -6.02 -32.20
CA SER A 2 33.07 -5.79 -31.44
C SER A 2 33.33 -6.16 -29.98
N SER A 3 33.40 -5.15 -29.12
CA SER A 3 33.44 -5.34 -27.68
C SER A 3 32.09 -5.91 -27.24
N GLY A 4 32.03 -7.23 -27.05
CA GLY A 4 30.86 -7.93 -26.54
C GLY A 4 30.38 -7.29 -25.22
N CYS A 5 29.06 -7.22 -25.04
CA CYS A 5 28.46 -6.66 -23.83
C CYS A 5 29.01 -7.41 -22.60
N PRO A 6 29.62 -6.73 -21.61
CA PRO A 6 30.23 -7.37 -20.45
C PRO A 6 29.24 -8.09 -19.52
N LEU A 7 27.94 -7.98 -19.81
CA LEU A 7 26.85 -8.66 -19.11
C LEU A 7 26.38 -9.95 -19.80
N ALA A 8 26.89 -10.24 -21.00
CA ALA A 8 26.54 -11.45 -21.74
C ALA A 8 27.07 -12.69 -20.99
N GLY A 9 26.18 -13.67 -20.74
CA GLY A 9 26.51 -14.93 -20.04
C GLY A 9 26.36 -14.89 -18.52
N LEU A 10 26.06 -13.74 -17.92
CA LEU A 10 25.69 -13.68 -16.50
C LEU A 10 24.23 -14.12 -16.30
N PRO A 11 23.86 -14.73 -15.15
CA PRO A 11 22.48 -15.02 -14.79
C PRO A 11 21.75 -13.74 -14.34
N ALA A 12 21.79 -12.70 -15.18
CA ALA A 12 21.29 -11.37 -14.90
C ALA A 12 20.44 -10.89 -16.08
N ARG A 13 19.33 -10.20 -15.77
CA ARG A 13 18.46 -9.57 -16.76
C ARG A 13 18.28 -8.09 -16.41
N ALA A 14 18.39 -7.24 -17.43
CA ALA A 14 18.00 -5.84 -17.30
C ALA A 14 16.47 -5.75 -17.15
N VAL A 15 16.02 -5.03 -16.12
CA VAL A 15 14.61 -4.71 -15.91
C VAL A 15 14.35 -3.32 -16.48
N SER A 16 13.30 -3.18 -17.29
CA SER A 16 12.87 -1.88 -17.80
C SER A 16 12.37 -0.98 -16.67
N GLY A 17 12.52 0.34 -16.81
CA GLY A 17 11.90 1.29 -15.88
C GLY A 17 10.37 1.37 -15.99
N ALA A 18 9.76 0.76 -17.01
CA ALA A 18 8.31 0.64 -17.13
C ALA A 18 7.75 -0.30 -16.06
N ALA A 19 6.61 0.07 -15.48
CA ALA A 19 5.89 -0.80 -14.56
C ALA A 19 5.56 -2.13 -15.27
N PRO A 20 5.67 -3.27 -14.59
CA PRO A 20 5.29 -4.55 -15.18
C PRO A 20 3.81 -4.49 -15.59
N GLU A 21 3.55 -4.83 -16.86
CA GLU A 21 2.19 -4.92 -17.37
C GLU A 21 1.49 -6.09 -16.68
N ALA A 22 0.47 -5.78 -15.89
CA ALA A 22 -0.32 -6.80 -15.21
C ALA A 22 -1.26 -7.43 -16.25
N PRO A 23 -1.35 -8.77 -16.33
CA PRO A 23 -2.15 -9.45 -17.36
C PRO A 23 -3.66 -9.21 -17.20
N LEU A 24 -4.11 -8.76 -16.02
CA LEU A 24 -5.50 -8.42 -15.74
C LEU A 24 -5.61 -6.99 -15.22
N ARG A 25 -6.81 -6.41 -15.34
CA ARG A 25 -7.10 -5.09 -14.80
C ARG A 25 -7.36 -5.17 -13.29
N PHE A 26 -8.15 -6.15 -12.87
CA PHE A 26 -8.59 -6.30 -11.47
C PHE A 26 -8.34 -7.71 -10.92
N SER A 27 -8.00 -7.81 -9.64
CA SER A 27 -8.09 -9.05 -8.86
C SER A 27 -8.93 -8.80 -7.62
N PHE A 28 -10.03 -9.53 -7.44
CA PHE A 28 -10.85 -9.52 -6.24
C PHE A 28 -10.32 -10.54 -5.25
N LEU A 29 -10.15 -10.13 -3.99
CA LEU A 29 -9.50 -10.89 -2.93
C LEU A 29 -10.45 -11.00 -1.74
N SER A 30 -10.92 -12.21 -1.42
CA SER A 30 -11.88 -12.42 -0.34
C SER A 30 -11.48 -13.53 0.63
N LEU A 31 -11.93 -13.40 1.87
CA LEU A 31 -11.88 -14.46 2.88
C LEU A 31 -13.26 -15.09 2.94
N VAL A 32 -13.38 -16.38 2.61
CA VAL A 32 -14.69 -17.01 2.39
C VAL A 32 -15.02 -17.99 3.49
N THR A 33 -16.10 -17.70 4.21
CA THR A 33 -16.75 -18.61 5.18
C THR A 33 -18.14 -19.04 4.71
N ARG A 34 -18.78 -18.26 3.82
CA ARG A 34 -20.14 -18.46 3.32
C ARG A 34 -20.16 -18.50 1.80
N PRO A 35 -20.18 -19.71 1.20
CA PRO A 35 -20.14 -19.88 -0.26
C PRO A 35 -21.28 -19.19 -1.00
N ASP A 36 -22.47 -19.14 -0.38
CA ASP A 36 -23.67 -18.50 -0.93
C ASP A 36 -23.47 -16.99 -1.09
N GLN A 37 -22.93 -16.33 -0.06
CA GLN A 37 -22.61 -14.91 -0.10
C GLN A 37 -21.53 -14.62 -1.13
N TYR A 38 -20.43 -15.39 -1.12
CA TYR A 38 -19.35 -15.23 -2.09
C TYR A 38 -19.84 -15.39 -3.53
N ALA A 39 -20.66 -16.41 -3.81
CA ALA A 39 -21.23 -16.61 -5.14
C ALA A 39 -22.14 -15.45 -5.58
N ALA A 40 -22.95 -14.90 -4.67
CA ALA A 40 -23.78 -13.72 -4.94
C ALA A 40 -22.92 -12.48 -5.21
N MET A 41 -21.87 -12.26 -4.42
CA MET A 41 -20.90 -11.18 -4.61
C MET A 41 -20.25 -11.28 -5.99
N VAL A 42 -19.65 -12.42 -6.33
CA VAL A 42 -19.01 -12.62 -7.65
C VAL A 42 -20.01 -12.38 -8.77
N SER A 43 -21.22 -12.94 -8.68
CA SER A 43 -22.26 -12.77 -9.70
C SER A 43 -22.65 -11.30 -9.89
N SER A 44 -22.76 -10.54 -8.80
CA SER A 44 -23.09 -9.12 -8.85
C SER A 44 -22.02 -8.29 -9.56
N PHE A 45 -20.74 -8.51 -9.27
CA PHE A 45 -19.64 -7.79 -9.92
C PHE A 45 -19.47 -8.21 -11.39
N VAL A 46 -19.61 -9.50 -11.71
CA VAL A 46 -19.58 -9.97 -13.11
C VAL A 46 -20.69 -9.32 -13.92
N ALA A 47 -21.91 -9.22 -13.38
CA ALA A 47 -23.02 -8.52 -14.02
C ALA A 47 -22.77 -7.01 -14.24
N ARG A 48 -21.80 -6.44 -13.53
CA ARG A 48 -21.34 -5.04 -13.63
C ARG A 48 -20.04 -4.87 -14.42
N GLY A 49 -19.74 -5.85 -15.28
CA GLY A 49 -18.65 -5.74 -16.26
C GLY A 49 -17.27 -6.12 -15.75
N PHE A 50 -17.18 -6.72 -14.55
CA PHE A 50 -15.95 -7.36 -14.05
C PHE A 50 -15.89 -8.82 -14.52
N THR A 51 -15.85 -9.01 -15.84
CA THR A 51 -15.85 -10.31 -16.50
C THR A 51 -14.48 -10.99 -16.48
N PRO A 52 -14.39 -12.32 -16.70
CA PRO A 52 -13.13 -13.08 -16.59
C PRO A 52 -11.98 -12.66 -17.52
N ASP A 53 -12.26 -11.89 -18.57
CA ASP A 53 -11.27 -11.31 -19.48
C ASP A 53 -10.55 -10.09 -18.90
N VAL A 54 -11.16 -9.41 -17.92
CA VAL A 54 -10.59 -8.20 -17.28
C VAL A 54 -10.32 -8.36 -15.79
N ALA A 55 -10.99 -9.32 -15.13
CA ALA A 55 -10.92 -9.54 -13.70
C ALA A 55 -10.76 -11.02 -13.34
N GLU A 56 -10.10 -11.28 -12.20
CA GLU A 56 -10.12 -12.58 -11.54
C GLU A 56 -10.69 -12.46 -10.12
N PHE A 57 -11.23 -13.56 -9.60
CA PHE A 57 -11.76 -13.66 -8.25
C PHE A 57 -10.99 -14.75 -7.50
N LEU A 58 -10.26 -14.34 -6.47
CA LEU A 58 -9.45 -15.20 -5.63
C LEU A 58 -10.03 -15.20 -4.22
N TYR A 59 -9.96 -16.34 -3.55
CA TYR A 59 -10.35 -16.44 -2.16
C TYR A 59 -9.45 -17.39 -1.39
N VAL A 60 -9.30 -17.11 -0.09
CA VAL A 60 -8.85 -18.12 0.88
C VAL A 60 -10.06 -18.81 1.48
N ASP A 61 -9.92 -20.11 1.69
CA ASP A 61 -10.99 -20.96 2.15
C ASP A 61 -10.98 -21.05 3.69
N ASN A 62 -11.97 -20.43 4.32
CA ASN A 62 -12.22 -20.48 5.76
C ASN A 62 -13.52 -21.25 6.09
N ARG A 63 -14.05 -22.06 5.16
CA ARG A 63 -15.32 -22.80 5.33
C ARG A 63 -15.23 -23.84 6.45
N ASP A 64 -14.08 -24.51 6.55
CA ASP A 64 -13.82 -25.56 7.55
C ASP A 64 -13.05 -25.04 8.78
N GLY A 65 -13.26 -23.77 9.11
CA GLY A 65 -12.58 -23.05 10.18
C GLY A 65 -11.69 -21.92 9.63
N ASN A 66 -11.47 -20.89 10.45
CA ASN A 66 -10.65 -19.72 10.12
C ASN A 66 -9.16 -20.09 10.01
N GLN A 67 -8.79 -20.85 8.98
CA GLN A 67 -7.41 -21.24 8.67
C GLN A 67 -6.55 -20.01 8.35
N PHE A 68 -7.18 -18.98 7.79
CA PHE A 68 -6.60 -17.68 7.54
C PHE A 68 -7.37 -16.60 8.30
N ASP A 69 -6.64 -15.64 8.84
CA ASP A 69 -7.19 -14.36 9.27
C ASP A 69 -7.04 -13.29 8.19
N ALA A 70 -7.53 -12.07 8.42
CA ALA A 70 -7.47 -11.01 7.41
C ALA A 70 -6.03 -10.64 7.02
N TYR A 71 -5.11 -10.61 7.99
CA TYR A 71 -3.71 -10.27 7.75
C TYR A 71 -3.00 -11.33 6.90
N SER A 72 -3.03 -12.58 7.35
CA SER A 72 -2.38 -13.72 6.66
C SER A 72 -3.06 -14.08 5.34
N GLY A 73 -4.39 -14.10 5.31
CA GLY A 73 -5.18 -14.42 4.12
C GLY A 73 -4.99 -13.42 3.00
N LEU A 74 -5.08 -12.12 3.29
CA LEU A 74 -4.81 -11.09 2.28
C LEU A 74 -3.34 -11.11 1.84
N ASN A 75 -2.38 -11.29 2.74
CA ASN A 75 -0.97 -11.45 2.35
C ASN A 75 -0.76 -12.62 1.37
N ARG A 76 -1.42 -13.76 1.60
CA ARG A 76 -1.40 -14.92 0.70
C ARG A 76 -2.00 -14.58 -0.67
N LEU A 77 -3.16 -13.92 -0.69
CA LEU A 77 -3.88 -13.57 -1.92
C LEU A 77 -3.14 -12.52 -2.74
N LEU A 78 -2.54 -11.52 -2.11
CA LEU A 78 -1.76 -10.47 -2.78
C LEU A 78 -0.57 -11.03 -3.57
N GLN A 79 0.01 -12.14 -3.10
CA GLN A 79 1.11 -12.82 -3.79
C GLN A 79 0.65 -13.56 -5.07
N GLU A 80 -0.58 -14.07 -5.10
CA GLU A 80 -1.14 -14.79 -6.25
C GLU A 80 -1.79 -13.88 -7.27
N ALA A 81 -2.33 -12.75 -6.81
CA ALA A 81 -3.07 -11.83 -7.64
C ALA A 81 -2.24 -11.32 -8.82
N ARG A 82 -2.90 -11.10 -9.96
CA ARG A 82 -2.29 -10.71 -11.23
C ARG A 82 -2.88 -9.42 -11.82
N GLY A 83 -3.82 -8.77 -11.14
CA GLY A 83 -4.48 -7.54 -11.58
C GLY A 83 -3.65 -6.28 -11.33
N SER A 84 -3.85 -5.23 -12.14
CA SER A 84 -3.26 -3.90 -11.89
C SER A 84 -3.79 -3.25 -10.62
N TYR A 85 -5.07 -3.50 -10.31
CA TYR A 85 -5.73 -3.09 -9.08
C TYR A 85 -6.20 -4.32 -8.31
N LEU A 86 -5.99 -4.32 -6.99
CA LEU A 86 -6.29 -5.44 -6.11
C LEU A 86 -7.40 -5.01 -5.15
N ILE A 87 -8.55 -5.64 -5.23
CA ILE A 87 -9.75 -5.28 -4.47
C ILE A 87 -9.91 -6.29 -3.34
N CYS A 88 -9.49 -5.92 -2.14
CA CYS A 88 -9.85 -6.64 -0.92
C CYS A 88 -11.34 -6.39 -0.64
N LEU A 89 -12.14 -7.46 -0.68
CA LEU A 89 -13.59 -7.38 -0.68
C LEU A 89 -14.18 -8.43 0.25
N HIS A 90 -15.09 -8.01 1.14
CA HIS A 90 -15.87 -8.95 1.93
C HIS A 90 -16.84 -9.75 1.05
N GLN A 91 -17.11 -11.00 1.43
CA GLN A 91 -17.98 -11.91 0.67
C GLN A 91 -19.44 -11.46 0.61
N ASP A 92 -19.86 -10.51 1.44
CA ASP A 92 -21.23 -9.99 1.59
C ASP A 92 -21.36 -8.54 1.10
N VAL A 93 -20.46 -8.11 0.20
CA VAL A 93 -20.55 -6.85 -0.53
C VAL A 93 -21.05 -7.10 -1.95
N LEU A 94 -22.12 -6.42 -2.36
CA LEU A 94 -22.70 -6.54 -3.70
C LEU A 94 -22.46 -5.27 -4.53
N ALA A 95 -22.21 -5.47 -5.82
CA ALA A 95 -22.20 -4.37 -6.77
C ALA A 95 -23.63 -3.87 -7.03
N LEU A 96 -23.82 -2.55 -6.98
CA LEU A 96 -25.10 -1.89 -7.25
C LEU A 96 -25.13 -1.34 -8.67
N GLN A 97 -25.53 -0.09 -8.89
CA GLN A 97 -25.63 0.50 -10.23
C GLN A 97 -24.26 0.86 -10.84
N ASP A 98 -23.25 1.13 -10.01
CA ASP A 98 -21.93 1.52 -10.49
C ASP A 98 -21.21 0.29 -11.07
N ASP A 99 -20.67 0.46 -12.27
CA ASP A 99 -20.02 -0.62 -13.03
C ASP A 99 -18.50 -0.45 -13.10
N ARG A 100 -17.84 -1.37 -13.80
CA ARG A 100 -16.39 -1.30 -14.04
C ARG A 100 -15.96 0.05 -14.62
N HIS A 101 -16.73 0.63 -15.55
CA HIS A 101 -16.37 1.89 -16.18
C HIS A 101 -16.48 3.07 -15.22
N VAL A 102 -17.49 3.06 -14.34
CA VAL A 102 -17.57 4.02 -13.24
C VAL A 102 -16.35 3.92 -12.34
N LEU A 103 -15.97 2.71 -11.91
CA LEU A 103 -14.77 2.53 -11.08
C LEU A 103 -13.50 3.06 -11.79
N GLU A 104 -13.30 2.72 -13.06
CA GLU A 104 -12.17 3.19 -13.86
C GLU A 104 -12.14 4.72 -13.98
N ALA A 105 -13.30 5.36 -14.17
CA ALA A 105 -13.41 6.82 -14.19
C ALA A 105 -13.04 7.44 -12.84
N ARG A 106 -13.52 6.88 -11.72
CA ARG A 106 -13.16 7.35 -10.37
C ARG A 106 -11.67 7.18 -10.05
N LEU A 107 -11.06 6.10 -10.52
CA LEU A 107 -9.63 5.89 -10.38
C LEU A 107 -8.82 6.89 -11.21
N ALA A 108 -9.27 7.22 -12.43
CA ALA A 108 -8.64 8.25 -13.25
C ALA A 108 -8.74 9.66 -12.63
N GLU A 109 -9.91 10.00 -12.07
CA GLU A 109 -10.10 11.23 -11.29
C GLU A 109 -9.15 11.29 -10.08
N LEU A 110 -9.01 10.18 -9.36
CA LEU A 110 -8.11 10.06 -8.22
C LEU A 110 -6.63 10.15 -8.63
N ASP A 111 -6.24 9.52 -9.75
CA ASP A 111 -4.88 9.62 -10.31
C ASP A 111 -4.52 11.08 -10.63
N ALA A 112 -5.46 11.85 -11.18
CA ALA A 112 -5.27 13.26 -11.49
C ALA A 112 -5.21 14.14 -10.23
N ALA A 113 -6.12 13.94 -9.27
CA ALA A 113 -6.25 14.77 -8.08
C ALA A 113 -5.17 14.48 -7.02
N ALA A 114 -4.79 13.22 -6.84
CA ALA A 114 -3.92 12.78 -5.76
C ALA A 114 -2.89 11.75 -6.25
N PRO A 115 -1.90 12.15 -7.08
CA PRO A 115 -1.01 11.22 -7.77
C PRO A 115 -0.11 10.40 -6.85
N ARG A 116 -0.16 10.55 -5.52
CA ARG A 116 0.51 9.72 -4.51
C ARG A 116 -0.39 8.65 -3.86
N TRP A 117 -1.66 8.56 -4.26
CA TRP A 117 -2.57 7.56 -3.70
C TRP A 117 -2.04 6.14 -3.92
N ALA A 118 -2.36 5.26 -2.99
CA ALA A 118 -2.08 3.82 -3.10
C ALA A 118 -3.30 2.97 -2.70
N ILE A 119 -4.22 3.57 -1.95
CA ILE A 119 -5.44 2.93 -1.45
C ILE A 119 -6.63 3.79 -1.87
N ALA A 120 -7.64 3.15 -2.44
CA ALA A 120 -8.98 3.71 -2.63
C ALA A 120 -9.99 2.84 -1.88
N ALA A 121 -11.06 3.42 -1.33
CA ALA A 121 -12.10 2.69 -0.62
C ALA A 121 -13.47 3.35 -0.84
N ASN A 122 -14.54 2.69 -0.42
CA ASN A 122 -15.90 3.25 -0.41
C ASN A 122 -16.21 3.99 0.91
N ALA A 123 -15.50 3.69 2.00
CA ALA A 123 -15.74 4.26 3.31
C ALA A 123 -14.44 4.46 4.10
N GLY A 124 -14.43 5.51 4.92
CA GLY A 124 -13.29 5.85 5.77
C GLY A 124 -13.58 7.02 6.69
N ARG A 125 -12.55 7.44 7.44
CA ARG A 125 -12.63 8.61 8.33
C ARG A 125 -11.43 9.52 8.19
N ARG A 126 -11.69 10.81 8.34
CA ARG A 126 -10.66 11.85 8.46
C ARG A 126 -11.00 12.82 9.57
N ASP A 127 -10.05 13.10 10.45
CA ASP A 127 -10.25 14.06 11.56
C ASP A 127 -11.55 13.79 12.35
N GLY A 128 -11.85 12.50 12.58
CA GLY A 128 -13.06 12.03 13.28
C GLY A 128 -14.35 12.03 12.46
N ARG A 129 -14.37 12.58 11.24
CA ARG A 129 -15.55 12.66 10.37
C ARG A 129 -15.61 11.46 9.41
N TYR A 130 -16.82 10.96 9.17
CA TYR A 130 -17.07 9.87 8.21
C TYR A 130 -17.16 10.40 6.78
N ILE A 131 -16.48 9.72 5.86
CA ILE A 131 -16.59 9.90 4.42
C ILE A 131 -17.01 8.53 3.85
N ILE A 132 -18.22 8.42 3.29
CA ILE A 132 -18.83 7.13 2.97
C ILE A 132 -19.65 7.17 1.68
N ARG A 133 -19.54 6.12 0.88
CA ARG A 133 -20.35 5.86 -0.32
C ARG A 133 -20.84 4.41 -0.30
N ILE A 134 -22.01 4.17 0.29
CA ILE A 134 -22.47 2.80 0.59
C ILE A 134 -23.99 2.70 0.77
N SER A 135 -24.56 1.54 0.45
CA SER A 135 -25.85 1.11 1.00
C SER A 135 -25.60 0.03 2.04
N ASP A 136 -26.24 0.14 3.20
CA ASP A 136 -26.24 -0.91 4.21
C ASP A 136 -27.68 -1.20 4.66
N ARG A 137 -27.84 -2.20 5.53
CA ARG A 137 -29.16 -2.62 6.03
C ARG A 137 -29.95 -1.49 6.70
N TRP A 138 -29.28 -0.45 7.20
CA TRP A 138 -29.87 0.64 7.97
C TRP A 138 -30.21 1.83 7.09
N ARG A 139 -29.38 2.12 6.08
CA ARG A 139 -29.53 3.27 5.19
C ARG A 139 -29.03 2.95 3.78
N LEU A 140 -29.94 3.12 2.83
CA LEU A 140 -29.67 3.02 1.40
C LEU A 140 -29.03 4.30 0.87
N ASN A 141 -28.20 4.14 -0.17
CA ASN A 141 -27.59 5.21 -0.97
C ASN A 141 -26.95 6.33 -0.14
N GLN A 142 -26.18 5.97 0.89
CA GLN A 142 -25.43 6.94 1.65
C GLN A 142 -24.30 7.52 0.79
N ALA A 143 -24.20 8.84 0.80
CA ALA A 143 -23.14 9.59 0.14
C ALA A 143 -22.76 10.77 1.05
N ARG A 144 -21.64 10.64 1.76
CA ARG A 144 -21.04 11.70 2.58
C ARG A 144 -19.64 11.98 2.06
N GLY A 145 -19.52 13.00 1.21
CA GLY A 145 -18.27 13.41 0.58
C GLY A 145 -17.56 14.58 1.29
N PRO A 146 -16.65 15.29 0.59
CA PRO A 146 -16.41 15.25 -0.86
C PRO A 146 -15.74 13.95 -1.35
N PHE A 147 -15.75 13.70 -2.67
CA PHE A 147 -15.04 12.59 -3.31
C PHE A 147 -14.21 13.10 -4.52
N PRO A 148 -13.02 12.53 -4.79
CA PRO A 148 -12.26 11.71 -3.85
C PRO A 148 -11.83 12.54 -2.63
N ALA A 149 -11.72 11.89 -1.47
CA ALA A 149 -11.21 12.55 -0.28
C ALA A 149 -10.22 11.66 0.46
N GLU A 150 -9.06 12.23 0.80
CA GLU A 150 -8.03 11.54 1.57
C GLU A 150 -8.54 11.26 2.99
N VAL A 151 -8.21 10.08 3.52
CA VAL A 151 -8.64 9.57 4.83
C VAL A 151 -7.49 9.01 5.65
N ASP A 152 -7.67 8.99 6.96
CA ASP A 152 -6.72 8.45 7.96
C ASP A 152 -6.95 6.96 8.23
N VAL A 153 -8.13 6.46 7.90
CA VAL A 153 -8.53 5.05 8.01
C VAL A 153 -9.60 4.75 6.97
N VAL A 154 -9.61 3.53 6.44
CA VAL A 154 -10.64 2.99 5.55
C VAL A 154 -11.38 1.84 6.23
N ASP A 155 -12.64 1.64 5.85
CA ASP A 155 -13.41 0.45 6.24
C ASP A 155 -12.91 -0.77 5.47
N GLU A 156 -13.02 -1.93 6.12
CA GLU A 156 -12.52 -3.21 5.65
C GLU A 156 -13.34 -3.85 4.51
N ASN A 157 -14.58 -3.40 4.27
CA ASN A 157 -15.50 -4.09 3.37
C ASN A 157 -15.11 -4.00 1.89
N PHE A 158 -14.57 -2.86 1.44
CA PHE A 158 -14.11 -2.61 0.07
C PHE A 158 -12.87 -1.72 0.10
N ILE A 159 -11.72 -2.33 -0.17
CA ILE A 159 -10.43 -1.64 -0.27
C ILE A 159 -9.78 -2.02 -1.59
N LEU A 160 -9.43 -1.02 -2.39
CA LEU A 160 -8.68 -1.15 -3.63
C LEU A 160 -7.24 -0.67 -3.44
N LEU A 161 -6.29 -1.53 -3.78
CA LEU A 161 -4.85 -1.28 -3.71
C LEU A 161 -4.26 -1.19 -5.12
N ARG A 162 -3.34 -0.24 -5.35
CA ARG A 162 -2.63 -0.15 -6.65
C ARG A 162 -1.35 -1.00 -6.64
N ARG A 163 -1.18 -1.89 -7.63
CA ARG A 163 -0.06 -2.86 -7.67
C ARG A 163 1.31 -2.19 -7.79
N ASP A 164 1.44 -1.13 -8.57
CA ASP A 164 2.69 -0.39 -8.74
C ASP A 164 3.17 0.31 -7.45
N ARG A 165 2.28 0.49 -6.48
CA ARG A 165 2.55 1.09 -5.16
C ARG A 165 1.99 0.24 -4.04
N LEU A 166 2.11 -1.08 -4.21
CA LEU A 166 1.46 -2.04 -3.34
C LEU A 166 1.86 -1.85 -1.88
N VAL A 167 0.82 -1.81 -1.04
CA VAL A 167 0.90 -1.88 0.41
C VAL A 167 0.23 -3.20 0.80
N ALA A 168 0.81 -3.92 1.75
CA ALA A 168 0.30 -5.19 2.22
C ALA A 168 -0.02 -5.08 3.72
N PRO A 169 -0.98 -5.88 4.23
CA PRO A 169 -1.20 -5.99 5.66
C PRO A 169 0.05 -6.48 6.35
N SER A 170 0.21 -6.08 7.60
CA SER A 170 1.41 -6.41 8.36
C SER A 170 1.44 -7.88 8.75
N CYS A 171 2.65 -8.45 8.73
CA CYS A 171 2.85 -9.85 9.06
C CYS A 171 2.96 -10.14 10.57
N ASP A 172 3.04 -9.09 11.40
CA ASP A 172 3.13 -9.18 12.86
C ASP A 172 1.81 -8.92 13.58
N LEU A 173 0.70 -8.80 12.83
CA LEU A 173 -0.65 -8.66 13.35
C LEU A 173 -1.50 -9.84 12.88
N THR A 174 -2.53 -10.16 13.66
CA THR A 174 -3.48 -11.24 13.41
C THR A 174 -4.93 -10.78 13.65
N GLY A 175 -5.90 -11.55 13.17
CA GLY A 175 -7.33 -11.28 13.35
C GLY A 175 -8.03 -10.67 12.13
N PHE A 176 -9.26 -10.19 12.35
CA PHE A 176 -10.18 -9.76 11.29
C PHE A 176 -10.56 -8.27 11.37
N HIS A 177 -9.92 -7.52 12.26
CA HIS A 177 -10.20 -6.10 12.49
C HIS A 177 -8.95 -5.25 12.29
N LEU A 178 -9.15 -3.96 12.02
CA LEU A 178 -8.13 -2.91 11.95
C LEU A 178 -7.10 -3.09 10.83
N TYR A 179 -7.29 -4.03 9.91
CA TYR A 179 -6.39 -4.15 8.77
C TYR A 179 -6.60 -3.01 7.76
N GLY A 180 -7.78 -2.35 7.76
CA GLY A 180 -7.98 -1.10 7.03
C GLY A 180 -7.11 0.03 7.59
N LEU A 181 -7.05 0.17 8.91
CA LEU A 181 -6.15 1.10 9.60
C LEU A 181 -4.68 0.77 9.33
N ASP A 182 -4.29 -0.50 9.49
CA ASP A 182 -2.92 -0.95 9.24
C ASP A 182 -2.44 -0.61 7.82
N LEU A 183 -3.27 -0.89 6.81
CA LEU A 183 -2.96 -0.58 5.41
C LEU A 183 -2.72 0.92 5.19
N VAL A 184 -3.60 1.80 5.71
CA VAL A 184 -3.43 3.25 5.56
C VAL A 184 -2.13 3.72 6.22
N GLN A 185 -1.82 3.21 7.41
CA GLN A 185 -0.63 3.62 8.15
C GLN A 185 0.66 3.13 7.50
N GLN A 186 0.65 1.92 6.92
CA GLN A 186 1.74 1.42 6.10
C GLN A 186 1.91 2.23 4.80
N ALA A 187 0.81 2.67 4.19
CA ALA A 187 0.87 3.57 3.03
C ALA A 187 1.50 4.91 3.39
N GLN A 188 1.07 5.53 4.49
CA GLN A 188 1.61 6.81 4.96
C GLN A 188 3.10 6.71 5.32
N ALA A 189 3.54 5.62 5.95
CA ALA A 189 4.96 5.37 6.23
C ALA A 189 5.82 5.32 4.95
N ARG A 190 5.21 4.99 3.80
CA ARG A 190 5.84 4.98 2.47
C ARG A 190 5.66 6.30 1.70
N GLY A 191 5.06 7.32 2.31
CA GLY A 191 4.75 8.61 1.68
C GLY A 191 3.56 8.56 0.70
N LEU A 192 2.72 7.54 0.82
CA LEU A 192 1.53 7.31 -0.01
C LEU A 192 0.26 7.72 0.75
N THR A 193 -0.86 7.85 0.05
CA THR A 193 -2.14 8.30 0.62
C THR A 193 -3.27 7.31 0.37
N ALA A 194 -4.30 7.38 1.21
CA ALA A 194 -5.53 6.59 1.10
C ALA A 194 -6.72 7.52 0.89
N HIS A 195 -7.67 7.13 0.05
CA HIS A 195 -8.82 7.98 -0.32
C HIS A 195 -10.12 7.20 -0.33
N VAL A 196 -11.22 7.86 -0.01
CA VAL A 196 -12.56 7.37 -0.32
C VAL A 196 -12.98 7.93 -1.67
N ILE A 197 -13.49 7.07 -2.56
CA ILE A 197 -13.98 7.41 -3.89
C ILE A 197 -15.50 7.24 -3.97
N ASP A 198 -16.11 7.92 -4.95
CA ASP A 198 -17.54 7.79 -5.24
C ASP A 198 -17.82 6.53 -6.06
N PHE A 199 -17.66 5.35 -5.43
CA PHE A 199 -18.02 4.05 -5.98
C PHE A 199 -18.98 3.32 -5.04
N HIS A 200 -20.21 3.11 -5.51
CA HIS A 200 -21.33 2.64 -4.70
C HIS A 200 -21.44 1.12 -4.68
N VAL A 201 -21.37 0.58 -3.47
CA VAL A 201 -21.60 -0.83 -3.17
C VAL A 201 -22.65 -0.99 -2.08
N GLU A 202 -23.26 -2.16 -2.01
CA GLU A 202 -24.09 -2.60 -0.88
C GLU A 202 -23.27 -3.49 0.04
N HIS A 203 -23.31 -3.25 1.34
CA HIS A 203 -22.72 -4.14 2.35
C HIS A 203 -23.84 -4.73 3.21
N GLN A 204 -23.99 -6.05 3.16
CA GLN A 204 -25.06 -6.77 3.86
C GLN A 204 -24.66 -7.16 5.29
N GLY A 205 -23.37 -7.16 5.60
CA GLY A 205 -22.79 -7.56 6.88
C GLY A 205 -23.06 -6.61 8.05
N GLU A 206 -22.64 -7.00 9.25
CA GLU A 206 -22.63 -6.12 10.45
C GLU A 206 -21.21 -5.86 10.89
N ALA A 207 -20.92 -4.61 11.23
CA ALA A 207 -19.78 -4.32 12.08
C ALA A 207 -20.11 -4.78 13.51
N VAL A 208 -19.38 -5.78 14.00
CA VAL A 208 -19.45 -6.22 15.39
C VAL A 208 -18.21 -5.69 16.11
N VAL A 209 -18.45 -4.91 17.17
CA VAL A 209 -17.39 -4.50 18.11
C VAL A 209 -17.53 -5.39 19.34
N ASP A 210 -16.64 -6.36 19.46
CA ASP A 210 -16.59 -7.33 20.56
C ASP A 210 -15.18 -7.40 21.16
N GLN A 211 -14.93 -8.39 22.04
CA GLN A 211 -13.61 -8.59 22.64
C GLN A 211 -12.50 -8.76 21.59
N ARG A 212 -12.78 -9.40 20.44
CA ARG A 212 -11.77 -9.65 19.40
C ARG A 212 -11.34 -8.35 18.74
N TYR A 213 -12.24 -7.38 18.63
CA TYR A 213 -11.89 -6.03 18.19
C TYR A 213 -10.91 -5.38 19.17
N PHE A 214 -11.17 -5.47 20.48
CA PHE A 214 -10.29 -4.88 21.50
C PHE A 214 -8.93 -5.59 21.55
N ASP A 215 -8.88 -6.91 21.38
CA ASP A 215 -7.61 -7.65 21.30
C ASP A 215 -6.77 -7.17 20.10
N CYS A 216 -7.40 -6.98 18.92
CA CYS A 216 -6.73 -6.41 17.74
C CYS A 216 -6.25 -4.97 17.98
N LEU A 217 -7.01 -4.18 18.74
CA LEU A 217 -6.65 -2.80 19.08
C LEU A 217 -5.41 -2.76 19.97
N ASP A 218 -5.37 -3.59 21.03
CA ASP A 218 -4.22 -3.68 21.93
C ASP A 218 -2.94 -4.10 21.17
N ASP A 219 -3.03 -5.10 20.29
CA ASP A 219 -1.92 -5.55 19.45
C ASP A 219 -1.44 -4.45 18.49
N TYR A 220 -2.38 -3.73 17.88
CA TYR A 220 -2.09 -2.61 16.99
C TYR A 220 -1.41 -1.46 17.74
N GLU A 221 -1.92 -1.06 18.91
CA GLU A 221 -1.33 -0.01 19.74
C GLU A 221 0.09 -0.38 20.21
N ALA A 222 0.28 -1.63 20.64
CA ALA A 222 1.60 -2.14 21.02
C ALA A 222 2.60 -2.06 19.86
N LYS A 223 2.17 -2.39 18.64
CA LYS A 223 2.98 -2.23 17.43
C LYS A 223 3.27 -0.76 17.12
N ALA A 224 2.26 0.11 17.13
CA ALA A 224 2.41 1.53 16.84
C ALA A 224 3.42 2.19 17.80
N ALA A 225 3.35 1.86 19.09
CA ALA A 225 4.29 2.33 20.10
C ALA A 225 5.75 1.93 19.79
N ARG A 226 5.97 0.72 19.26
CA ARG A 226 7.31 0.27 18.82
C ARG A 226 7.82 1.04 17.59
N GLN A 227 6.93 1.31 16.62
CA GLN A 227 7.29 1.97 15.36
C GLN A 227 7.58 3.46 15.54
N MET A 228 6.80 4.15 16.38
CA MET A 228 6.90 5.61 16.57
C MET A 228 7.89 6.01 17.69
N ARG A 229 8.67 5.07 18.23
CA ARG A 229 9.60 5.35 19.33
C ARG A 229 10.70 6.33 18.92
N THR A 230 10.80 7.43 19.66
CA THR A 230 11.95 8.35 19.55
C THR A 230 13.24 7.60 19.89
N ARG A 231 14.16 7.53 18.92
CA ARG A 231 15.41 6.79 19.07
C ARG A 231 16.51 7.33 18.17
N LYS A 232 17.74 7.12 18.60
CA LYS A 232 18.93 7.31 17.78
C LYS A 232 19.21 6.01 17.01
N VAL A 233 19.33 6.10 15.69
CA VAL A 233 19.65 4.97 14.82
C VAL A 233 21.00 5.25 14.16
N PRO A 234 22.05 4.48 14.50
CA PRO A 234 23.31 4.58 13.79
C PRO A 234 23.15 4.07 12.35
N THR A 235 23.60 4.85 11.38
CA THR A 235 23.90 4.36 10.03
C THR A 235 25.40 4.07 9.92
N LEU A 236 25.83 3.45 8.82
CA LEU A 236 27.26 3.22 8.57
C LEU A 236 28.07 4.53 8.47
N ALA A 237 27.42 5.65 8.17
CA ALA A 237 28.09 6.94 7.97
C ALA A 237 27.87 7.95 9.11
N GLU A 238 26.68 7.95 9.72
CA GLU A 238 26.28 8.91 10.75
C GLU A 238 25.12 8.39 11.60
N ASP A 239 24.92 9.01 12.75
CA ASP A 239 23.73 8.78 13.55
C ASP A 239 22.54 9.58 13.02
N VAL A 240 21.39 8.91 12.86
CA VAL A 240 20.11 9.53 12.50
C VAL A 240 19.20 9.46 13.71
N TRP A 241 18.68 10.60 14.14
CA TRP A 241 17.62 10.60 15.12
C TRP A 241 16.28 10.41 14.41
N LEU A 242 15.46 9.49 14.92
CA LEU A 242 14.04 9.35 14.61
C LEU A 242 13.27 9.94 15.81
N ASP A 243 12.51 11.00 15.59
CA ASP A 243 11.75 11.70 16.64
C ASP A 243 10.52 12.33 15.99
N GLY A 244 9.37 12.23 16.66
CA GLY A 244 8.11 12.85 16.23
C GLY A 244 7.95 14.31 16.67
N THR A 245 8.85 14.84 17.52
CA THR A 245 8.74 16.21 18.04
C THR A 245 9.53 17.23 17.21
N ARG A 246 8.95 18.42 17.01
CA ARG A 246 9.48 19.51 16.13
C ARG A 246 10.75 20.21 16.66
N LEU A 247 11.32 19.79 17.79
CA LEU A 247 12.43 20.50 18.44
C LEU A 247 13.79 19.99 17.94
N ARG A 248 14.28 20.50 16.80
CA ARG A 248 15.51 20.01 16.16
C ARG A 248 16.48 21.05 15.60
N LEU A 249 16.51 22.27 16.14
CA LEU A 249 17.42 23.31 15.63
C LEU A 249 18.91 22.94 15.77
N SER A 250 19.32 22.38 16.92
CA SER A 250 20.72 22.05 17.21
C SER A 250 21.26 20.90 16.37
N HIS A 251 20.46 19.85 16.12
CA HIS A 251 20.87 18.70 15.32
C HIS A 251 21.00 19.04 13.82
N HIS A 252 20.11 19.88 13.29
CA HIS A 252 20.21 20.36 11.90
C HIS A 252 21.50 21.14 11.65
N LEU A 253 21.89 22.02 12.58
CA LEU A 253 23.12 22.80 12.47
C LEU A 253 24.38 21.92 12.52
N LEU A 254 24.39 20.89 13.37
CA LEU A 254 25.47 19.88 13.42
C LEU A 254 25.60 19.10 12.09
N ARG A 255 24.48 18.69 11.50
CA ARG A 255 24.47 18.02 10.18
C ARG A 255 24.97 18.93 9.06
N LEU A 256 24.55 20.19 9.04
CA LEU A 256 25.00 21.17 8.06
C LEU A 256 26.52 21.37 8.13
N ARG A 257 27.07 21.52 9.34
CA ARG A 257 28.51 21.68 9.58
C ARG A 257 29.30 20.45 9.11
N ARG A 258 28.80 19.24 9.38
CA ARG A 258 29.43 17.98 8.91
C ARG A 258 29.40 17.88 7.38
N ARG A 259 28.28 18.22 6.74
CA ARG A 259 28.14 18.25 5.26
C ARG A 259 29.10 19.24 4.61
N ILE A 260 29.22 20.45 5.17
CA ILE A 260 30.20 21.45 4.74
C ILE A 260 31.63 20.91 4.86
N ASN A 261 31.96 20.24 5.98
CA ASN A 261 33.28 19.66 6.18
C ASN A 261 33.59 18.51 5.20
N TYR A 262 32.61 17.67 4.88
CA TYR A 262 32.73 16.62 3.86
C TYR A 262 33.00 17.21 2.47
N LEU A 263 32.20 18.19 2.03
CA LEU A 263 32.39 18.87 0.74
C LEU A 263 33.75 19.57 0.67
N ARG A 264 34.19 20.21 1.76
CA ARG A 264 35.54 20.80 1.87
C ARG A 264 36.66 19.76 1.82
N ARG A 265 36.43 18.53 2.29
CA ARG A 265 37.40 17.43 2.14
C ARG A 265 37.43 16.92 0.70
N GLN A 266 36.29 16.72 0.05
CA GLN A 266 36.24 16.31 -1.35
C GLN A 266 36.87 17.34 -2.30
N ALA A 267 36.61 18.63 -2.10
CA ALA A 267 37.26 19.69 -2.87
C ALA A 267 38.79 19.71 -2.69
N ARG A 268 39.29 19.34 -1.51
CA ARG A 268 40.73 19.17 -1.26
C ARG A 268 41.30 17.94 -1.93
N TYR A 269 40.56 16.83 -1.99
CA TYR A 269 40.95 15.63 -2.74
C TYR A 269 40.97 15.87 -4.25
N ALA A 270 40.00 16.61 -4.79
CA ALA A 270 39.97 16.98 -6.21
C ALA A 270 41.07 17.97 -6.62
N ARG A 271 41.60 18.75 -5.66
CA ARG A 271 42.72 19.70 -5.85
C ARG A 271 44.10 19.10 -5.56
N ARG A 272 44.19 17.83 -5.11
CA ARG A 272 45.48 17.15 -5.05
C ARG A 272 45.93 16.88 -6.49
N PRO A 273 47.11 17.39 -6.93
CA PRO A 273 47.66 16.95 -8.19
C PRO A 273 47.84 15.43 -8.11
N ARG A 274 47.47 14.70 -9.18
CA ARG A 274 47.89 13.30 -9.34
C ARG A 274 49.40 13.30 -9.32
N ALA A 275 50.01 12.87 -8.22
CA ALA A 275 51.45 12.70 -8.16
C ALA A 275 51.82 11.51 -9.07
N ASN A 276 52.30 11.87 -10.26
CA ASN A 276 53.18 11.16 -11.18
C ASN A 276 52.87 9.69 -11.53
N ALA A 277 52.22 9.54 -12.68
CA ALA A 277 52.60 8.51 -13.65
C ALA A 277 53.94 8.92 -14.29
N THR A 278 55.05 8.69 -13.61
CA THR A 278 56.40 8.67 -14.21
C THR A 278 57.34 7.97 -13.26
N LEU A 279 57.65 6.70 -13.56
CA LEU A 279 58.90 6.01 -13.22
C LEU A 279 58.88 4.63 -13.89
N SER A 280 59.26 4.59 -15.17
CA SER A 280 60.17 3.57 -15.74
C SER A 280 60.23 3.76 -17.27
N ALA A 281 61.08 4.69 -17.69
CA ALA A 281 61.63 4.74 -19.03
C ALA A 281 62.96 5.50 -18.92
N LYS A 282 63.95 4.84 -18.33
CA LYS A 282 65.39 5.09 -18.47
C LYS A 282 66.12 4.02 -17.67
N GLU A 283 66.34 2.88 -18.30
CA GLU A 283 67.61 2.16 -18.21
C GLU A 283 67.87 1.61 -19.61
N SER A 284 69.06 1.98 -20.07
CA SER A 284 69.80 1.61 -21.27
C SER A 284 69.85 0.12 -21.56
#